data_AF-A0A0B2QPW7-F1
#
_entry.id   AF-A0A0B2QPW7-F1
#
_cell.length_a   1.000
_cell.length_b   1.000
_cell.length_c   1.000
_cell.angle_alpha   90.00
_cell.angle_beta   90.00
_cell.angle_gamma   90.00
#
_symmetry.space_group_name_H-M   'P 1'
#
loop_
_entity.id
_entity.type
_entity.pdbx_description
1 polymer ?
#
loop_
_entity_poly.entity_id
_entity_poly.type
_entity_poly.pdbx_seq_one_letter_code
_entity_poly.pdbx_strand_id
1 'polypeptide(L)' 'DRPTLDRIPFNTKDIQQNVMLVERFQEEEIRRAVWSCGSDKSPGPNGLNFKFIKQFWEVIKPDFLRFFDEF' A
#
# COMPACT_ATOMS: atom_id res chain seq x y z
N ASP A 1 -22.39 -26.32 -14.24
CA ASP A 1 -21.34 -25.73 -15.10
C ASP A 1 -20.78 -24.45 -14.50
N ARG A 2 -19.45 -24.35 -14.38
CA ARG A 2 -18.76 -23.15 -13.90
C ARG A 2 -18.42 -22.30 -15.14
N PRO A 3 -18.92 -21.06 -15.28
CA PRO A 3 -18.64 -20.25 -16.47
C PRO A 3 -17.14 -19.94 -16.55
N THR A 4 -16.53 -20.22 -17.70
CA THR A 4 -15.11 -19.92 -17.97
C THR A 4 -14.98 -18.60 -18.72
N LEU A 5 -13.94 -17.83 -18.41
CA LEU A 5 -13.68 -16.49 -18.94
C LEU A 5 -12.87 -16.51 -20.25
N ASP A 6 -12.75 -17.68 -20.89
CA ASP A 6 -11.82 -17.98 -21.98
C ASP A 6 -11.97 -17.12 -23.24
N ARG A 7 -13.02 -16.29 -23.32
CA ARG A 7 -13.36 -15.47 -24.49
C ARG A 7 -13.50 -13.98 -24.19
N ILE A 8 -13.18 -13.55 -22.97
CA ILE A 8 -13.12 -12.11 -22.65
C ILE A 8 -11.68 -11.66 -22.82
N PRO A 9 -11.35 -10.82 -23.83
CA PRO A 9 -10.04 -10.21 -23.91
C PRO A 9 -9.85 -9.33 -22.67
N PHE A 10 -9.01 -9.77 -21.74
CA PHE A 10 -8.59 -8.93 -20.65
C PHE A 10 -7.74 -7.80 -21.23
N ASN A 11 -8.12 -6.57 -20.90
CA ASN A 11 -7.37 -5.40 -21.31
C ASN A 11 -5.98 -5.52 -20.66
N THR A 12 -5.02 -6.00 -21.44
CA THR A 12 -3.68 -6.30 -20.94
C THR A 12 -3.01 -4.95 -20.79
N LYS A 13 -2.81 -4.55 -19.53
CA LYS A 13 -2.09 -3.32 -19.23
C LYS A 13 -0.70 -3.37 -19.87
N ASP A 14 -0.21 -2.19 -20.24
CA ASP A 14 1.12 -2.01 -20.82
C ASP A 14 2.18 -2.74 -19.97
N ILE A 15 3.20 -3.31 -20.62
CA ILE A 15 4.25 -4.12 -19.99
C ILE A 15 4.87 -3.34 -18.83
N GLN A 16 5.05 -2.02 -18.99
CA GLN A 16 5.58 -1.15 -17.95
C GLN A 16 4.69 -1.10 -16.70
N GLN A 17 3.37 -1.10 -16.87
CA GLN A 17 2.43 -1.14 -15.74
C GLN A 17 2.47 -2.49 -15.04
N ASN A 18 2.66 -3.58 -15.78
CA ASN A 18 2.79 -4.92 -15.20
C ASN A 18 4.09 -5.05 -14.38
N VAL A 19 5.19 -4.45 -14.85
CA VAL A 19 6.45 -4.40 -14.11
C VAL A 19 6.29 -3.60 -12.81
N MET A 20 5.68 -2.41 -12.85
CA MET A 20 5.46 -1.60 -11.64
C MET A 20 4.58 -2.29 -10.58
N LEU A 21 3.70 -3.22 -10.98
CA LEU A 21 2.86 -3.96 -10.03
C LEU A 21 3.63 -5.01 -9.20
N VAL A 22 4.82 -5.40 -9.65
CA VAL A 22 5.66 -6.42 -8.97
C VAL A 22 6.98 -5.84 -8.42
N GLU A 23 7.19 -4.55 -8.61
CA GLU A 23 8.35 -3.85 -8.05
C GLU A 23 8.20 -3.66 -6.54
N ARG A 24 9.35 -3.54 -5.85
CA ARG A 24 9.38 -3.26 -4.42
C ARG A 24 8.85 -1.85 -4.14
N PHE A 25 8.08 -1.75 -3.07
CA PHE A 25 7.60 -0.47 -2.56
C PHE A 25 8.75 0.45 -2.19
N GLN A 26 8.68 1.70 -2.65
CA GLN A 26 9.67 2.72 -2.31
C GLN A 26 9.30 3.44 -1.01
N GLU A 27 10.28 3.92 -0.24
CA GLU A 27 10.02 4.69 0.99
C GLU A 27 9.07 5.87 0.72
N GLU A 28 9.29 6.61 -0.36
CA GLU A 28 8.46 7.76 -0.71
C GLU A 28 7.05 7.35 -1.14
N GLU A 29 6.87 6.15 -1.69
CA GLU A 29 5.53 5.61 -1.97
C GLU A 29 4.78 5.31 -0.68
N ILE A 30 5.42 4.59 0.25
CA ILE A 30 4.86 4.25 1.56
C ILE A 30 4.52 5.53 2.33
N ARG A 31 5.45 6.50 2.35
CA ARG A 31 5.26 7.79 3.01
C ARG A 31 4.08 8.56 2.41
N ARG A 32 3.98 8.64 1.08
CA ARG A 32 2.84 9.31 0.40
C ARG A 32 1.52 8.63 0.72
N ALA A 33 1.47 7.30 0.75
CA ALA A 33 0.28 6.55 1.14
C ALA A 33 -0.14 6.87 2.58
N VAL A 34 0.80 6.87 3.53
CA VAL A 34 0.56 7.28 4.93
C VAL A 34 0.03 8.72 5.03
N TRP A 35 0.60 9.66 4.26
CA TRP A 35 0.19 11.06 4.30
C TRP A 35 -1.18 11.31 3.65
N SER A 36 -1.53 10.54 2.63
CA SER A 36 -2.84 10.59 1.97
C SER A 36 -3.99 10.15 2.89
N CYS A 37 -3.69 9.38 3.93
CA CYS A 37 -4.68 8.93 4.90
C CYS A 37 -5.09 10.07 5.85
N GLY A 38 -6.39 10.21 6.12
CA GLY A 38 -6.91 11.22 7.05
C GLY A 38 -6.38 11.00 8.48
N SER A 39 -5.84 12.07 9.09
CA SER A 39 -5.24 12.01 10.43
C SER A 39 -6.25 11.66 11.54
N ASP A 40 -7.50 12.05 11.34
CA ASP A 40 -8.59 11.90 12.32
C ASP A 40 -9.51 10.71 12.00
N LYS A 41 -9.08 9.79 11.12
CA LYS A 41 -9.84 8.55 10.91
C LYS A 41 -9.86 7.78 12.24
N SER A 42 -11.09 7.58 12.73
CA SER A 42 -11.44 7.23 14.10
C SER A 42 -10.64 6.02 14.61
N PRO A 43 -10.18 6.04 15.86
CA PRO A 43 -9.39 4.96 16.43
C PRO A 43 -10.31 3.75 16.57
N GLY A 44 -9.88 2.60 16.04
CA GLY A 44 -10.35 1.35 16.61
C GLY A 44 -10.01 1.30 18.13
N PRO A 45 -10.40 0.25 18.86
CA PRO A 45 -10.21 0.13 20.31
C PRO A 45 -8.78 0.42 20.82
N ASN A 46 -7.78 0.38 19.94
CA ASN A 46 -6.36 0.52 20.24
C ASN A 46 -5.83 1.98 20.22
N GLY A 47 -6.64 2.99 19.87
CA GLY A 47 -6.26 4.40 20.01
C GLY A 47 -5.21 4.95 19.04
N LEU A 48 -4.56 4.11 18.24
CA LEU A 48 -3.56 4.50 17.26
C LEU A 48 -4.24 4.90 15.93
N ASN A 49 -4.00 6.12 15.47
CA ASN A 49 -4.49 6.64 14.20
C ASN A 49 -3.32 7.12 13.31
N PHE A 50 -3.63 7.55 12.09
CA PHE A 50 -2.61 8.07 11.17
C PHE A 50 -1.92 9.34 11.69
N LYS A 51 -2.52 10.09 12.62
CA LYS A 51 -1.83 11.22 13.28
C LYS A 51 -0.64 10.74 14.09
N PHE A 52 -0.78 9.65 14.86
CA PHE A 52 0.33 9.03 15.59
C PHE A 52 1.43 8.57 14.63
N ILE A 53 1.07 7.83 13.58
CA ILE A 53 2.02 7.32 12.58
C ILE A 53 2.80 8.47 11.93
N LYS A 54 2.11 9.53 11.50
CA LYS A 54 2.76 10.72 10.91
C LYS A 54 3.68 11.44 11.90
N GLN A 55 3.27 11.55 13.16
CA GLN A 55 4.04 12.23 14.20
C GLN A 55 5.33 11.49 14.56
N PHE A 56 5.28 10.15 14.59
CA PHE A 56 6.42 9.31 14.96
C PHE A 56 7.07 8.62 13.77
N TRP A 57 6.88 9.15 12.54
CA TRP A 57 7.32 8.52 11.30
C TRP A 57 8.79 8.11 11.34
N GLU A 58 9.71 8.99 11.75
CA GLU A 58 11.15 8.66 11.79
C GLU A 58 11.49 7.53 12.77
N VAL A 59 10.66 7.29 13.78
CA VAL A 59 10.86 6.20 14.74
C VAL A 59 10.34 4.87 14.18
N ILE A 60 9.16 4.89 13.56
CA ILE A 60 8.46 3.67 13.10
C ILE A 60 8.80 3.29 11.64
N LYS A 61 9.32 4.23 10.86
CA LYS A 61 9.64 4.05 9.44
C LYS A 61 10.49 2.80 9.17
N PRO A 62 11.57 2.51 9.93
CA PRO A 62 12.36 1.31 9.68
C PRO A 62 11.54 0.01 9.77
N ASP A 63 10.56 -0.04 10.67
CA ASP A 63 9.68 -1.21 10.82
C ASP A 63 8.71 -1.33 9.63
N PHE A 64 8.17 -0.20 9.17
CA PHE A 64 7.35 -0.17 7.95
C PHE A 64 8.14 -0.60 6.72
N LEU A 65 9.34 -0.07 6.50
CA LEU A 65 10.17 -0.44 5.35
C LEU A 65 10.52 -1.93 5.35
N ARG A 66 10.84 -2.51 6.52
CA ARG A 66 11.07 -3.95 6.63
C ARG A 66 9.82 -4.77 6.31
N PHE A 67 8.66 -4.37 6.85
CA PHE A 67 7.39 -5.05 6.59
C PHE A 67 7.03 -5.07 5.09
N PHE A 68 7.25 -3.96 4.39
CA PHE A 68 6.96 -3.87 2.96
C PHE A 68 8.02 -4.53 2.06
N ASP A 69 9.24 -4.79 2.54
CA ASP A 69 10.26 -5.57 1.81
C ASP A 69 9.99 -7.09 1.90
N GLU A 70 9.22 -7.53 2.90
CA GLU A 70 8.80 -8.93 3.09
C GLU A 70 7.51 -9.31 2.33
N PHE A 71 6.82 -8.35 1.70
CA PHE A 71 5.54 -8.53 0.99
C PHE A 71 5.74 -8.77 -0.50
#